data_AF-A0A1Y5DXC1-F1
#
_entry.id   AF-A0A1Y5DXC1-F1
#
_cell.length_a   1.000
_cell.length_b   1.000
_cell.length_c   1.000
_cell.angle_alpha   90.00
_cell.angle_beta   90.00
_cell.angle_gamma   90.00
#
_symmetry.space_group_name_H-M   'P 1'
#
loop_
_entity.id
_entity.type
_entity.pdbx_description
1 polymer ?
#
loop_
_entity_poly.entity_id
_entity_poly.type
_entity_poly.pdbx_seq_one_letter_code
_entity_poly.pdbx_strand_id
1 'polypeptide(L)'
;MTIKEYMIQVGQQARAASRELARASTQDKNAALIAMADALDLARPQLLAENAKDLENGKNNGLDDALLDRLALTDARIDGMLEGLRQVAGLLDPVGEITDMAYRPSGIQIGKMRVPLGVVGIIYESRPNVTIDAASLCLKSGNATILRGGSEAYYSNQAIAKAVVEGLKVAGLPEHAVQVINTTDRAAVGELITMPDF
;
A
#
# COMPACT_ATOMS: atom_id res chain seq x y z
N MET A 1 -11.93 17.46 -13.12
CA MET A 1 -11.76 17.30 -11.67
C MET A 1 -10.46 17.99 -11.30
N THR A 2 -10.48 18.88 -10.30
CA THR A 2 -9.26 19.51 -9.78
C THR A 2 -8.46 18.50 -8.97
N ILE A 3 -7.16 18.75 -8.75
CA ILE A 3 -6.33 17.88 -7.89
C ILE A 3 -6.91 17.79 -6.48
N LYS A 4 -7.42 18.91 -5.96
CA LYS A 4 -8.07 18.95 -4.66
C LYS A 4 -9.31 18.05 -4.61
N GLU A 5 -10.20 18.15 -5.58
CA GLU A 5 -11.38 17.27 -5.66
C GLU A 5 -10.97 15.79 -5.74
N TYR A 6 -9.96 15.48 -6.55
CA TYR A 6 -9.42 14.12 -6.68
C TYR A 6 -8.87 13.59 -5.35
N MET A 7 -8.06 14.38 -4.66
CA MET A 7 -7.46 13.98 -3.39
C MET A 7 -8.51 13.81 -2.27
N ILE A 8 -9.55 14.65 -2.26
CA ILE A 8 -10.71 14.49 -1.36
C ILE A 8 -11.40 13.15 -1.62
N GLN A 9 -11.64 12.79 -2.90
CA GLN A 9 -12.24 11.50 -3.24
C GLN A 9 -11.39 10.33 -2.74
N VAL A 10 -10.08 10.36 -3.00
CA VAL A 10 -9.12 9.33 -2.54
C VAL A 10 -9.16 9.19 -1.02
N GLY A 11 -9.17 10.30 -0.29
CA GLY A 11 -9.27 10.32 1.17
C GLY A 11 -10.59 9.72 1.69
N GLN A 12 -11.72 10.08 1.10
CA GLN A 12 -13.04 9.51 1.45
C GLN A 12 -13.09 8.00 1.22
N GLN A 13 -12.57 7.54 0.08
CA GLN A 13 -12.49 6.13 -0.26
C GLN A 13 -11.59 5.36 0.71
N ALA A 14 -10.43 5.91 1.08
CA ALA A 14 -9.52 5.29 2.04
C ALA A 14 -10.15 5.21 3.44
N ARG A 15 -10.86 6.27 3.87
CA ARG A 15 -11.55 6.30 5.16
C ARG A 15 -12.71 5.30 5.24
N ALA A 16 -13.42 5.10 4.13
CA ALA A 16 -14.45 4.06 4.06
C ALA A 16 -13.81 2.66 4.17
N ALA A 17 -12.77 2.41 3.38
CA ALA A 17 -12.06 1.12 3.37
C ALA A 17 -11.39 0.80 4.71
N SER A 18 -10.85 1.79 5.43
CA SER A 18 -10.18 1.57 6.73
C SER A 18 -11.13 1.02 7.80
N ARG A 19 -12.41 1.41 7.76
CA ARG A 19 -13.43 0.90 8.69
C ARG A 19 -13.73 -0.57 8.45
N GLU A 20 -13.71 -1.00 7.19
CA GLU A 20 -13.88 -2.39 6.81
C GLU A 20 -12.64 -3.21 7.14
N LEU A 21 -11.44 -2.69 6.82
CA LEU A 21 -10.17 -3.34 7.16
C LEU A 21 -9.95 -3.52 8.67
N ALA A 22 -10.38 -2.56 9.50
CA ALA A 22 -10.28 -2.69 10.94
C ALA A 22 -11.10 -3.85 11.51
N ARG A 23 -12.05 -4.39 10.74
CA ARG A 23 -12.88 -5.56 11.07
C ARG A 23 -12.47 -6.83 10.33
N ALA A 24 -11.57 -6.72 9.35
CA ALA A 24 -11.11 -7.84 8.56
C ALA A 24 -10.34 -8.83 9.47
N SER A 25 -10.60 -10.12 9.27
CA SER A 25 -9.91 -11.15 10.03
C SER A 25 -8.44 -11.25 9.61
N THR A 26 -7.61 -11.81 10.48
CA THR A 26 -6.22 -12.16 10.11
C THR A 26 -6.18 -13.06 8.88
N GLN A 27 -7.14 -13.97 8.74
CA GLN A 27 -7.23 -14.88 7.60
C GLN A 27 -7.46 -14.12 6.29
N ASP A 28 -8.40 -13.17 6.27
CA ASP A 28 -8.73 -12.40 5.06
C ASP A 28 -7.54 -11.49 4.66
N LYS A 29 -6.92 -10.83 5.64
CA LYS A 29 -5.71 -10.03 5.40
C LYS A 29 -4.56 -10.86 4.84
N ASN A 30 -4.35 -12.06 5.37
CA ASN A 30 -3.32 -12.97 4.88
C ASN A 30 -3.66 -13.50 3.49
N ALA A 31 -4.93 -13.87 3.23
CA ALA A 31 -5.38 -14.32 1.93
C ALA A 31 -5.16 -13.24 0.86
N ALA A 32 -5.43 -11.98 1.20
CA ALA A 32 -5.16 -10.85 0.31
C ALA A 32 -3.66 -10.74 -0.03
N LEU A 33 -2.77 -10.81 0.96
CA LEU A 33 -1.32 -10.74 0.73
C LEU A 33 -0.79 -11.86 -0.17
N ILE A 34 -1.31 -13.09 0.02
CA ILE A 34 -0.95 -14.22 -0.84
C ILE A 34 -1.51 -14.04 -2.25
N ALA A 35 -2.77 -13.63 -2.38
CA ALA A 35 -3.38 -13.35 -3.68
C ALA A 35 -2.69 -12.19 -4.43
N MET A 36 -2.20 -11.18 -3.71
CA MET A 36 -1.36 -10.11 -4.28
C MET A 36 -0.07 -10.67 -4.86
N ALA A 37 0.58 -11.63 -4.17
CA ALA A 37 1.81 -12.24 -4.67
C ALA A 37 1.53 -13.03 -5.96
N ASP A 38 0.47 -13.83 -5.99
CA ASP A 38 0.09 -14.59 -7.17
C ASP A 38 -0.27 -13.67 -8.36
N ALA A 39 -1.02 -12.60 -8.10
CA ALA A 39 -1.37 -11.60 -9.10
C ALA A 39 -0.14 -10.85 -9.64
N LEU A 40 0.81 -10.51 -8.76
CA LEU A 40 2.05 -9.81 -9.14
C LEU A 40 2.95 -10.71 -9.99
N ASP A 41 3.06 -12.00 -9.65
CA ASP A 41 3.85 -12.96 -10.42
C ASP A 41 3.22 -13.23 -11.80
N LEU A 42 1.90 -13.38 -11.86
CA LEU A 42 1.18 -13.49 -13.14
C LEU A 42 1.36 -12.24 -14.01
N ALA A 43 1.42 -11.06 -13.41
CA ALA A 43 1.61 -9.79 -14.09
C ALA A 43 3.09 -9.47 -14.42
N ARG A 44 4.04 -10.36 -14.11
CA ARG A 44 5.49 -10.15 -14.29
C ARG A 44 5.87 -9.62 -15.68
N PRO A 45 5.40 -10.19 -16.81
CA PRO A 45 5.73 -9.65 -18.13
C PRO A 45 5.26 -8.20 -18.32
N GLN A 46 4.08 -7.88 -17.78
CA GLN A 46 3.53 -6.53 -17.84
C GLN A 46 4.33 -5.57 -16.94
N LEU A 47 4.70 -5.98 -15.73
CA LEU A 47 5.51 -5.16 -14.82
C LEU A 47 6.85 -4.77 -15.43
N LEU A 48 7.55 -5.73 -16.04
CA LEU A 48 8.82 -5.46 -16.72
C LEU A 48 8.64 -4.54 -17.93
N ALA A 49 7.56 -4.71 -18.69
CA ALA A 49 7.25 -3.85 -19.83
C ALA A 49 6.92 -2.41 -19.41
N GLU A 50 6.15 -2.22 -18.33
CA GLU A 50 5.85 -0.89 -17.80
C GLU A 50 7.09 -0.23 -17.17
N ASN A 51 7.93 -1.01 -16.49
CA ASN A 51 9.18 -0.51 -15.93
C ASN A 51 10.19 -0.08 -17.00
N ALA A 52 10.23 -0.76 -18.15
CA ALA A 52 11.06 -0.34 -19.27
C ALA A 52 10.71 1.08 -19.75
N LYS A 53 9.42 1.45 -19.76
CA LYS A 53 8.98 2.81 -20.08
C LYS A 53 9.46 3.82 -19.05
N ASP A 54 9.35 3.49 -17.76
CA ASP A 54 9.85 4.34 -16.68
C ASP A 54 11.38 4.56 -16.81
N LEU A 55 12.15 3.49 -17.08
CA LEU A 55 13.60 3.58 -17.28
C LEU A 55 13.99 4.41 -18.51
N GLU A 56 13.27 4.26 -19.62
CA GLU A 56 13.49 5.07 -20.82
C GLU A 56 13.21 6.55 -20.57
N ASN A 57 12.04 6.85 -19.98
CA ASN A 57 11.68 8.21 -19.57
C ASN A 57 12.69 8.79 -18.58
N GLY A 58 13.16 7.96 -17.65
CA GLY A 58 14.15 8.36 -16.66
C GLY A 58 15.48 8.76 -17.30
N LYS A 59 15.97 7.96 -18.25
CA LYS A 59 17.17 8.27 -19.03
C LYS A 59 17.00 9.56 -19.84
N ASN A 60 15.87 9.71 -20.52
CA ASN A 60 15.57 10.90 -21.33
C ASN A 60 15.48 12.19 -20.48
N ASN A 61 15.06 12.07 -19.22
CA ASN A 61 14.99 13.17 -18.27
C ASN A 61 16.29 13.38 -17.47
N GLY A 62 17.37 12.65 -17.80
CA GLY A 62 18.69 12.84 -17.20
C GLY A 62 18.84 12.30 -15.77
N LEU A 63 18.08 11.27 -15.39
CA LEU A 63 18.33 10.56 -14.14
C LEU A 63 19.71 9.90 -14.14
N ASP A 64 20.40 9.99 -13.01
CA ASP A 64 21.69 9.35 -12.82
C ASP A 64 21.57 7.81 -12.75
N ASP A 65 22.69 7.12 -12.94
CA ASP A 65 22.74 5.66 -12.96
C ASP A 65 22.28 5.03 -11.64
N ALA A 66 22.48 5.70 -10.50
CA ALA A 66 22.09 5.18 -9.20
C ALA A 66 20.56 5.24 -9.00
N LEU A 67 19.91 6.29 -9.51
CA LEU A 67 18.46 6.43 -9.50
C LEU A 67 17.79 5.51 -10.53
N LEU A 68 18.41 5.34 -11.71
CA LEU A 68 17.96 4.35 -12.70
C LEU A 68 18.07 2.93 -12.15
N ASP A 69 19.15 2.60 -11.45
CA ASP A 69 19.27 1.32 -10.77
C ASP A 69 18.17 1.16 -9.73
N ARG A 70 17.87 2.15 -8.88
CA ARG A 70 16.75 2.08 -7.91
C ARG A 70 15.38 1.90 -8.59
N LEU A 71 15.19 2.51 -9.75
CA LEU A 71 13.95 2.46 -10.52
C LEU A 71 13.75 1.10 -11.20
N ALA A 72 14.82 0.40 -11.56
CA ALA A 72 14.73 -0.83 -12.35
C ALA A 72 13.98 -1.95 -11.61
N LEU A 73 13.11 -2.65 -12.34
CA LEU A 73 12.56 -3.94 -11.93
C LEU A 73 13.27 -5.04 -12.72
N THR A 74 13.71 -6.05 -12.01
CA THR A 74 14.31 -7.27 -12.54
C THR A 74 13.57 -8.46 -11.97
N ASP A 75 13.72 -9.64 -12.55
CA ASP A 75 13.09 -10.85 -12.01
C ASP A 75 13.44 -11.09 -10.54
N ALA A 76 14.71 -10.90 -10.17
CA ALA A 76 15.15 -11.02 -8.78
C ALA A 76 14.50 -10.00 -7.84
N ARG A 77 14.23 -8.77 -8.31
CA ARG A 77 13.52 -7.76 -7.50
C ARG A 77 12.04 -8.10 -7.37
N ILE A 78 11.43 -8.65 -8.42
CA ILE A 78 10.06 -9.15 -8.36
C ILE A 78 9.98 -10.33 -7.39
N ASP A 79 10.91 -11.28 -7.45
CA ASP A 79 10.98 -12.39 -6.50
C ASP A 79 11.10 -11.90 -5.06
N GLY A 80 11.90 -10.86 -4.82
CA GLY A 80 11.98 -10.19 -3.52
C GLY A 80 10.65 -9.60 -3.05
N MET A 81 9.89 -8.97 -3.96
CA MET A 81 8.54 -8.45 -3.65
C MET A 81 7.56 -9.58 -3.30
N LEU A 82 7.59 -10.68 -4.04
CA LEU A 82 6.75 -11.86 -3.78
C LEU A 82 7.07 -12.50 -2.43
N GLU A 83 8.36 -12.62 -2.12
CA GLU A 83 8.82 -13.14 -0.85
C GLU A 83 8.42 -12.21 0.31
N GLY A 84 8.58 -10.90 0.14
CA GLY A 84 8.15 -9.90 1.13
C GLY A 84 6.67 -10.02 1.49
N LEU A 85 5.79 -10.20 0.48
CA LEU A 85 4.36 -10.44 0.70
C LEU A 85 4.10 -11.71 1.53
N ARG A 86 4.77 -12.81 1.20
CA ARG A 86 4.64 -14.08 1.93
C ARG A 86 5.15 -13.97 3.37
N GLN A 87 6.26 -13.28 3.58
CA GLN A 87 6.80 -13.01 4.91
C GLN A 87 5.83 -12.20 5.76
N VAL A 88 5.27 -11.11 5.21
CA VAL A 88 4.30 -10.27 5.93
C VAL A 88 3.01 -11.04 6.25
N ALA A 89 2.55 -11.91 5.35
CA ALA A 89 1.43 -12.81 5.63
C ALA A 89 1.72 -13.73 6.83
N GLY A 90 2.96 -14.21 6.96
CA GLY A 90 3.42 -15.05 8.07
C GLY A 90 3.63 -14.33 9.42
N LEU A 91 3.63 -13.00 9.45
CA LEU A 91 3.77 -12.26 10.71
C LEU A 91 2.54 -12.43 11.62
N LEU A 92 2.73 -12.25 12.92
CA LEU A 92 1.61 -12.15 13.86
C LEU A 92 0.77 -10.92 13.54
N ASP A 93 -0.54 -11.06 13.64
CA ASP A 93 -1.46 -9.94 13.49
C ASP A 93 -1.49 -9.10 14.76
N PRO A 94 -1.09 -7.82 14.70
CA PRO A 94 -1.10 -6.96 15.88
C PRO A 94 -2.53 -6.53 16.27
N VAL A 95 -3.49 -6.55 15.35
CA VAL A 95 -4.81 -5.94 15.56
C VAL A 95 -5.65 -6.76 16.53
N GLY A 96 -6.20 -6.10 17.55
CA GLY A 96 -7.08 -6.72 18.55
C GLY A 96 -6.35 -7.32 19.76
N GLU A 97 -5.01 -7.27 19.81
CA GLU A 97 -4.23 -7.68 20.98
C GLU A 97 -4.63 -6.86 22.22
N ILE A 98 -4.96 -7.54 23.33
CA ILE A 98 -5.30 -6.91 24.61
C ILE A 98 -4.17 -7.11 25.61
N THR A 99 -3.68 -6.02 26.18
CA THR A 99 -2.65 -6.00 27.23
C THR A 99 -3.11 -5.24 28.47
N ASP A 100 -2.33 -5.31 29.55
CA ASP A 100 -2.54 -4.56 30.80
C ASP A 100 -3.92 -4.77 31.45
N MET A 101 -4.49 -5.98 31.36
CA MET A 101 -5.80 -6.27 31.95
C MET A 101 -5.74 -6.31 33.49
N ALA A 102 -6.49 -5.43 34.15
CA ALA A 102 -6.55 -5.33 35.60
C ALA A 102 -7.96 -4.96 36.11
N TYR A 103 -8.31 -5.44 37.30
CA TYR A 103 -9.51 -5.03 38.02
C TYR A 103 -9.28 -3.74 38.81
N ARG A 104 -10.31 -2.91 38.92
CA ARG A 104 -10.35 -1.71 39.78
C ARG A 104 -11.21 -1.95 41.02
N PRO A 105 -11.02 -1.17 42.11
CA PRO A 105 -11.86 -1.27 43.30
C PRO A 105 -13.36 -1.11 43.06
N SER A 106 -13.76 -0.45 41.96
CA SER A 106 -15.16 -0.33 41.53
C SER A 106 -15.74 -1.60 40.90
N GLY A 107 -14.94 -2.65 40.66
CA GLY A 107 -15.36 -3.89 40.01
C GLY A 107 -15.21 -3.92 38.48
N ILE A 108 -14.86 -2.79 37.85
CA ILE A 108 -14.59 -2.74 36.39
C ILE A 108 -13.25 -3.40 36.06
N GLN A 109 -13.18 -4.02 34.88
CA GLN A 109 -11.95 -4.53 34.29
C GLN A 109 -11.49 -3.55 33.20
N ILE A 110 -10.22 -3.16 33.25
CA ILE A 110 -9.61 -2.21 32.31
C ILE A 110 -8.42 -2.90 31.66
N GLY A 111 -8.25 -2.72 30.36
CA GLY A 111 -7.03 -3.05 29.63
C GLY A 111 -6.87 -2.15 28.41
N LYS A 112 -5.83 -2.42 27.62
CA LYS A 112 -5.52 -1.69 26.40
C LYS A 112 -5.66 -2.63 25.22
N MET A 113 -6.41 -2.22 24.19
CA MET A 113 -6.53 -2.96 22.94
C MET A 113 -5.75 -2.25 21.85
N ARG A 114 -4.95 -2.99 21.09
CA ARG A 114 -4.27 -2.47 19.91
C ARG A 114 -5.25 -2.39 18.73
N VAL A 115 -5.35 -1.21 18.13
CA VAL A 115 -6.22 -0.94 16.97
C VAL A 115 -5.39 -0.32 15.84
N PRO A 116 -5.84 -0.42 14.57
CA PRO A 116 -5.21 0.28 13.46
C PRO A 116 -5.26 1.80 13.66
N LEU A 117 -4.34 2.52 13.00
CA LEU A 117 -4.37 3.98 12.96
C LEU A 117 -5.56 4.49 12.12
N GLY A 118 -5.92 3.75 11.07
CA GLY A 118 -6.99 4.09 10.14
C GLY A 118 -6.46 4.20 8.72
N VAL A 119 -6.06 5.39 8.31
CA VAL A 119 -5.49 5.66 6.98
C VAL A 119 -4.03 6.08 7.12
N VAL A 120 -3.16 5.53 6.29
CA VAL A 120 -1.73 5.87 6.24
C VAL A 120 -1.37 6.40 4.85
N GLY A 121 -0.92 7.65 4.79
CA GLY A 121 -0.33 8.24 3.59
C GLY A 121 1.17 7.96 3.54
N ILE A 122 1.65 7.43 2.42
CA ILE A 122 3.07 7.09 2.24
C ILE A 122 3.60 7.76 0.98
N ILE A 123 4.59 8.62 1.17
CA ILE A 123 5.29 9.33 0.11
C ILE A 123 6.69 8.75 -0.02
N TYR A 124 7.05 8.29 -1.22
CA TYR A 124 8.35 7.68 -1.51
C TYR A 124 8.87 8.10 -2.89
N GLU A 125 10.14 7.76 -3.14
CA GLU A 125 10.87 8.15 -4.36
C GLU A 125 10.77 7.07 -5.46
N SER A 126 11.72 7.06 -6.40
CA SER A 126 11.82 6.21 -7.58
C SER A 126 12.19 4.75 -7.25
N ARG A 127 11.38 4.09 -6.40
CA ARG A 127 11.55 2.69 -5.99
C ARG A 127 10.23 1.95 -6.10
N PRO A 128 9.95 1.28 -7.24
CA PRO A 128 8.66 0.63 -7.45
C PRO A 128 8.32 -0.43 -6.39
N ASN A 129 9.33 -1.14 -5.87
CA ASN A 129 9.13 -2.15 -4.83
C ASN A 129 8.54 -1.60 -3.53
N VAL A 130 8.79 -0.33 -3.21
CA VAL A 130 8.23 0.29 -2.00
C VAL A 130 6.71 0.31 -2.04
N THR A 131 6.10 0.37 -3.24
CA THR A 131 4.64 0.30 -3.42
C THR A 131 4.05 -0.93 -2.73
N ILE A 132 4.62 -2.11 -2.96
CA ILE A 132 4.09 -3.37 -2.45
C ILE A 132 4.53 -3.62 -1.01
N ASP A 133 5.78 -3.27 -0.66
CA ASP A 133 6.31 -3.42 0.70
C ASP A 133 5.46 -2.60 1.69
N ALA A 134 5.20 -1.34 1.34
CA ALA A 134 4.39 -0.42 2.15
C ALA A 134 2.92 -0.86 2.23
N ALA A 135 2.32 -1.21 1.08
CA ALA A 135 0.94 -1.71 1.04
C ALA A 135 0.76 -2.95 1.93
N SER A 136 1.70 -3.89 1.86
CA SER A 136 1.60 -5.16 2.59
C SER A 136 1.58 -4.97 4.11
N LEU A 137 2.48 -4.14 4.64
CA LEU A 137 2.59 -3.85 6.07
C LEU A 137 1.37 -3.08 6.58
N CYS A 138 0.89 -2.09 5.83
CA CYS A 138 -0.32 -1.35 6.17
C CYS A 138 -1.55 -2.26 6.16
N LEU A 139 -1.71 -3.11 5.15
CA LEU A 139 -2.80 -4.07 5.07
C LEU A 139 -2.77 -5.04 6.25
N LYS A 140 -1.62 -5.65 6.55
CA LYS A 140 -1.46 -6.59 7.68
C LYS A 140 -1.85 -5.96 9.01
N SER A 141 -1.47 -4.70 9.21
CA SER A 141 -1.79 -3.91 10.41
C SER A 141 -3.20 -3.29 10.40
N GLY A 142 -4.04 -3.63 9.41
CA GLY A 142 -5.45 -3.21 9.34
C GLY A 142 -5.67 -1.76 8.93
N ASN A 143 -4.68 -1.14 8.27
CA ASN A 143 -4.75 0.25 7.81
C ASN A 143 -5.06 0.33 6.31
N ALA A 144 -5.90 1.28 5.92
CA ALA A 144 -5.97 1.68 4.52
C ALA A 144 -4.74 2.52 4.16
N THR A 145 -4.31 2.47 2.90
CA THR A 145 -3.06 3.07 2.45
C THR A 145 -3.27 3.96 1.24
N ILE A 146 -2.72 5.18 1.27
CA ILE A 146 -2.61 6.07 0.11
C ILE A 146 -1.14 6.21 -0.24
N LEU A 147 -0.74 5.74 -1.42
CA LEU A 147 0.63 5.66 -1.88
C LEU A 147 0.90 6.72 -2.93
N ARG A 148 1.90 7.56 -2.68
CA ARG A 148 2.44 8.54 -3.61
C ARG A 148 3.91 8.21 -3.89
N GLY A 149 4.18 7.56 -5.02
CA GLY A 149 5.54 7.33 -5.49
C GLY A 149 6.14 8.51 -6.25
N GLY A 150 7.41 8.38 -6.63
CA GLY A 150 8.08 9.30 -7.55
C GLY A 150 7.40 9.33 -8.93
N SER A 151 7.46 10.48 -9.60
CA SER A 151 6.94 10.66 -10.97
C SER A 151 7.63 9.73 -11.98
N GLU A 152 8.85 9.33 -11.65
CA GLU A 152 9.76 8.52 -12.47
C GLU A 152 9.38 7.04 -12.47
N ALA A 153 8.60 6.58 -11.48
CA ALA A 153 8.15 5.19 -11.32
C ALA A 153 6.65 5.03 -11.62
N TYR A 154 6.04 5.99 -12.33
CA TYR A 154 4.60 6.07 -12.48
C TYR A 154 4.01 4.81 -13.13
N TYR A 155 4.58 4.34 -14.24
CA TYR A 155 4.04 3.18 -14.96
C TYR A 155 4.16 1.89 -14.13
N SER A 156 5.31 1.69 -13.49
CA SER A 156 5.57 0.55 -12.60
C SER A 156 4.62 0.55 -11.41
N ASN A 157 4.44 1.70 -10.74
CA ASN A 157 3.58 1.81 -9.56
C ASN A 157 2.11 1.54 -9.91
N GLN A 158 1.64 2.00 -11.07
CA GLN A 158 0.28 1.72 -11.55
C GLN A 158 0.09 0.24 -11.91
N ALA A 159 1.11 -0.40 -12.47
CA ALA A 159 1.06 -1.84 -12.74
C ALA A 159 1.03 -2.67 -11.45
N ILE A 160 1.82 -2.31 -10.44
CA ILE A 160 1.78 -2.94 -9.12
C ILE A 160 0.42 -2.70 -8.45
N ALA A 161 -0.12 -1.47 -8.53
CA ALA A 161 -1.43 -1.12 -7.97
C ALA A 161 -2.54 -2.03 -8.50
N LYS A 162 -2.52 -2.38 -9.79
CA LYS A 162 -3.49 -3.31 -10.38
C LYS A 162 -3.40 -4.69 -9.74
N ALA A 163 -2.20 -5.25 -9.59
CA ALA A 163 -2.01 -6.54 -8.93
C ALA A 163 -2.49 -6.51 -7.46
N VAL A 164 -2.25 -5.40 -6.76
CA VAL A 164 -2.74 -5.19 -5.39
C VAL A 164 -4.27 -5.23 -5.34
N VAL A 165 -4.94 -4.48 -6.22
CA VAL A 165 -6.41 -4.44 -6.30
C VAL A 165 -6.99 -5.82 -6.58
N GLU A 166 -6.38 -6.59 -7.49
CA GLU A 166 -6.83 -7.96 -7.75
C GLU A 166 -6.68 -8.87 -6.53
N GLY A 167 -5.57 -8.77 -5.79
CA GLY A 167 -5.38 -9.51 -4.53
C GLY A 167 -6.41 -9.15 -3.45
N LEU A 168 -6.76 -7.86 -3.32
CA LEU A 168 -7.82 -7.40 -2.41
C LEU A 168 -9.18 -8.01 -2.79
N LYS A 169 -9.55 -7.97 -4.07
CA LYS A 169 -10.82 -8.50 -4.56
C LYS A 169 -10.95 -10.00 -4.32
N VAL A 170 -9.89 -10.78 -4.56
CA VAL A 170 -9.88 -12.23 -4.31
C VAL A 170 -10.17 -12.55 -2.85
N ALA A 171 -9.67 -11.74 -1.91
CA ALA A 171 -9.91 -11.88 -0.48
C ALA A 171 -11.20 -11.22 0.01
N GLY A 172 -12.01 -10.62 -0.87
CA GLY A 172 -13.23 -9.90 -0.50
C GLY A 172 -12.99 -8.62 0.29
N LEU A 173 -11.79 -8.03 0.21
CA LEU A 173 -11.44 -6.77 0.85
C LEU A 173 -11.76 -5.58 -0.07
N PRO A 174 -11.98 -4.37 0.49
CA PRO A 174 -12.30 -3.18 -0.30
C PRO A 174 -11.17 -2.85 -1.28
N GLU A 175 -11.50 -2.61 -2.55
CA GLU A 175 -10.49 -2.25 -3.57
C GLU A 175 -9.73 -0.95 -3.24
N HIS A 176 -10.34 -0.06 -2.47
CA HIS A 176 -9.74 1.21 -2.04
C HIS A 176 -8.95 1.09 -0.72
N ALA A 177 -8.77 -0.12 -0.20
CA ALA A 177 -7.90 -0.39 0.95
C ALA A 177 -6.44 0.02 0.67
N VAL A 178 -6.01 -0.08 -0.59
CA VAL A 178 -4.72 0.43 -1.05
C VAL A 178 -4.95 1.23 -2.33
N GLN A 179 -4.55 2.49 -2.32
CA GLN A 179 -4.70 3.39 -3.46
C GLN A 179 -3.35 3.97 -3.84
N VAL A 180 -2.99 3.90 -5.12
CA VAL A 180 -1.82 4.59 -5.67
C VAL A 180 -2.30 5.83 -6.42
N ILE A 181 -1.77 6.99 -6.05
CA ILE A 181 -2.12 8.27 -6.68
C ILE A 181 -1.84 8.21 -8.19
N ASN A 182 -2.87 8.51 -8.99
CA ASN A 182 -2.84 8.41 -10.44
C ASN A 182 -2.54 9.76 -11.13
N THR A 183 -1.67 10.57 -10.53
CA THR A 183 -1.19 11.83 -11.10
C THR A 183 0.27 12.06 -10.73
N THR A 184 1.03 12.66 -11.64
CA THR A 184 2.42 13.08 -11.40
C THR A 184 2.52 14.49 -10.81
N ASP A 185 1.39 15.20 -10.68
CA ASP A 185 1.38 16.56 -10.15
C ASP A 185 1.80 16.59 -8.67
N ARG A 186 2.78 17.45 -8.36
CA ARG A 186 3.32 17.63 -7.01
C ARG A 186 2.31 18.23 -6.05
N ALA A 187 1.29 18.94 -6.52
CA ALA A 187 0.23 19.48 -5.67
C ALA A 187 -0.52 18.38 -4.89
N ALA A 188 -0.57 17.15 -5.42
CA ALA A 188 -1.16 16.01 -4.71
C ALA A 188 -0.45 15.70 -3.37
N VAL A 189 0.86 15.97 -3.28
CA VAL A 189 1.62 15.82 -2.02
C VAL A 189 1.15 16.86 -0.99
N GLY A 190 0.97 18.10 -1.42
CA GLY A 190 0.49 19.18 -0.56
C GLY A 190 -0.89 18.86 0.01
N GLU A 191 -1.81 18.38 -0.82
CA GLU A 191 -3.13 17.94 -0.36
C GLU A 191 -3.00 16.72 0.58
N LEU A 192 -2.21 15.70 0.23
CA LEU A 192 -2.06 14.48 1.05
C LEU A 192 -1.66 14.75 2.51
N ILE A 193 -0.78 15.73 2.73
CA ILE A 193 -0.30 16.07 4.09
C ILE A 193 -1.20 17.08 4.83
N THR A 194 -2.22 17.63 4.17
CA THR A 194 -3.10 18.68 4.72
C THR A 194 -4.59 18.30 4.74
N MET A 195 -4.90 17.00 4.65
CA MET A 195 -6.27 16.46 4.74
C MET A 195 -6.57 15.86 6.12
N PRO A 196 -6.93 16.64 7.15
CA PRO A 196 -7.23 16.13 8.49
C PRO A 196 -8.57 15.39 8.59
N ASP A 197 -9.42 15.50 7.57
CA ASP A 197 -10.78 14.96 7.57
C ASP A 197 -10.83 13.45 7.32
N PHE A 198 -9.71 12.80 6.99
CA PHE A 198 -9.67 11.40 6.55
C PHE A 198 -8.71 10.53 7.35
#